data_AF-A0A816HFD4-F1
#
_entry.id   AF-A0A816HFD4-F1
#
_cell.length_a   1.000
_cell.length_b   1.000
_cell.length_c   1.000
_cell.angle_alpha   90.00
_cell.angle_beta   90.00
_cell.angle_gamma   90.00
#
_symmetry.space_group_name_H-M   'P 1'
#
loop_
_entity.id
_entity.type
_entity.pdbx_description
1 polymer ?
#
loop_
_entity_poly.entity_id
_entity_poly.type
_entity_poly.pdbx_seq_one_letter_code
_entity_poly.pdbx_strand_id
1 'polypeptide(L)' 'MEYSCIQLNDLPDEILIYIFKKLSNAEILYSLSGVNKRLNKIIHDSIFTNDLSLLMSTSDG' A
#
# COMPACT_ATOMS: atom_id res chain seq x y z
N MET A 1 13.08 -14.47 -22.37
CA MET A 1 12.81 -13.28 -21.53
C MET A 1 13.03 -13.75 -20.10
N GLU A 2 14.17 -13.43 -19.50
CA GLU A 2 14.39 -13.72 -18.08
C GLU A 2 13.68 -12.64 -17.26
N TYR A 3 12.58 -13.01 -16.61
CA TYR A 3 11.98 -12.14 -15.61
C TYR A 3 12.81 -12.27 -14.34
N SER A 4 13.53 -11.21 -13.99
CA SER A 4 14.10 -11.11 -12.66
C SER A 4 12.94 -10.95 -11.68
N CYS A 5 12.71 -11.98 -10.87
CA CYS A 5 11.71 -11.94 -9.81
C CYS A 5 12.28 -11.12 -8.65
N ILE A 6 12.18 -9.79 -8.77
CA ILE A 6 12.59 -8.89 -7.70
C ILE A 6 11.62 -9.11 -6.54
N GLN A 7 12.13 -9.47 -5.36
CA GLN A 7 11.25 -9.61 -4.22
C GLN A 7 10.73 -8.24 -3.82
N LEU A 8 9.45 -8.17 -3.45
CA LEU A 8 8.83 -6.93 -2.98
C LEU A 8 9.62 -6.30 -1.81
N ASN A 9 10.21 -7.13 -0.96
CA ASN A 9 11.04 -6.68 0.16
C ASN A 9 12.39 -6.06 -0.25
N ASP A 10 12.87 -6.31 -1.47
CA ASP A 10 14.12 -5.73 -1.96
C ASP A 10 13.93 -4.32 -2.54
N LEU A 11 12.67 -3.91 -2.76
CA LEU A 11 12.34 -2.59 -3.28
C LEU A 11 12.52 -1.52 -2.21
N PRO A 12 12.90 -0.28 -2.55
CA PRO A 12 12.87 0.87 -1.65
C PRO A 12 11.45 1.21 -1.20
N ASP A 13 11.32 1.87 -0.03
CA ASP A 13 10.03 2.27 0.52
C ASP A 13 9.25 3.20 -0.42
N GLU A 14 9.93 4.08 -1.14
CA GLU A 14 9.33 5.02 -2.10
C GLU A 14 8.67 4.29 -3.26
N ILE A 15 9.29 3.21 -3.74
CA ILE A 15 8.75 2.37 -4.81
C ILE A 15 7.55 1.57 -4.29
N LEU A 16 7.64 1.04 -3.06
CA LEU A 16 6.51 0.37 -2.42
C LEU A 16 5.31 1.30 -2.25
N ILE A 17 5.53 2.52 -1.77
CA ILE A 17 4.50 3.55 -1.65
C ILE A 17 3.90 3.87 -3.02
N TYR A 18 4.73 4.00 -4.06
CA TYR A 18 4.25 4.24 -5.42
C TYR A 18 3.34 3.11 -5.93
N ILE A 19 3.73 1.84 -5.72
CA ILE A 19 2.94 0.67 -6.10
C ILE A 19 1.64 0.63 -5.29
N PHE A 20 1.73 0.86 -3.98
CA PHE A 20 0.57 0.82 -3.08
C PHE A 20 -0.44 1.92 -3.42
N LYS A 21 0.01 3.11 -3.82
CA LYS A 21 -0.89 4.16 -4.32
C LYS A 21 -1.68 3.78 -5.59
N LYS A 22 -1.28 2.71 -6.30
CA LYS A 22 -1.97 2.23 -7.51
C LYS A 22 -3.00 1.13 -7.24
N LEU A 23 -3.01 0.52 -6.06
CA LEU A 23 -4.00 -0.51 -5.71
C LEU A 23 -5.09 0.08 -4.82
N SER A 24 -6.21 -0.63 -4.69
CA SER A 24 -7.33 -0.18 -3.86
C SER A 24 -6.93 -0.07 -2.40
N ASN A 25 -7.21 1.09 -1.82
CA ASN A 25 -6.90 1.46 -0.44
C ASN A 25 -7.36 0.42 0.59
N ALA A 26 -8.56 -0.14 0.41
CA ALA A 26 -9.11 -1.16 1.30
C ALA A 26 -8.35 -2.50 1.17
N GLU A 27 -8.05 -2.93 -0.06
CA GLU A 27 -7.38 -4.21 -0.31
C GLU A 27 -5.95 -4.21 0.23
N ILE A 28 -5.24 -3.09 0.13
CA ILE A 28 -3.88 -2.96 0.68
C ILE A 28 -3.89 -3.04 2.19
N LEU A 29 -4.77 -2.26 2.85
CA LEU A 29 -4.81 -2.21 4.30
C LEU A 29 -5.12 -3.59 4.89
N TYR A 30 -6.07 -4.32 4.30
CA TYR A 30 -6.39 -5.68 4.73
C TYR A 30 -5.30 -6.70 4.37
N SER A 31 -4.69 -6.59 3.20
CA SER A 31 -3.73 -7.59 2.71
C SER A 31 -2.33 -7.42 3.30
N LEU A 32 -1.93 -6.20 3.65
CA LEU A 32 -0.58 -5.92 4.16
C LEU A 32 -0.52 -5.81 5.68
N SER A 33 -1.65 -5.61 6.34
CA SER A 33 -1.70 -5.55 7.81
C SER A 33 -1.25 -6.86 8.43
N GLY A 34 -0.19 -6.81 9.23
CA GLY A 34 0.36 -7.97 9.93
C GLY A 34 1.27 -8.87 9.09
N VAL A 35 1.45 -8.61 7.79
CA VAL A 35 2.33 -9.42 6.92
C VAL A 35 3.81 -9.21 7.27
N ASN A 36 4.22 -7.96 7.47
CA ASN A 36 5.59 -7.63 7.81
C ASN A 36 5.65 -6.31 8.59
N LYS A 37 6.57 -6.21 9.56
CA LYS A 37 6.78 -5.00 10.37
C LYS A 37 7.05 -3.76 9.52
N ARG A 38 7.81 -3.90 8.44
CA ARG A 38 8.14 -2.80 7.53
C ARG A 38 6.92 -2.34 6.73
N LEU A 39 6.17 -3.28 6.16
CA LEU A 39 4.93 -2.96 5.43
C LEU A 39 3.88 -2.35 6.35
N ASN A 40 3.75 -2.84 7.59
CA ASN A 40 2.92 -2.22 8.62
C ASN A 40 3.33 -0.77 8.86
N LYS A 41 4.63 -0.49 8.99
CA LYS A 41 5.11 0.88 9.17
C LYS A 41 4.74 1.78 8.00
N ILE A 42 4.83 1.29 6.76
CA ILE A 42 4.48 2.03 5.55
C ILE A 42 2.98 2.32 5.49
N ILE A 43 2.11 1.33 5.73
CA ILE A 43 0.65 1.53 5.65
C ILE A 43 0.11 2.41 6.79
N HIS A 44 0.81 2.48 7.91
CA HIS A 44 0.50 3.37 9.03
C HIS A 44 1.24 4.71 8.95
N ASP A 45 2.07 4.94 7.94
CA ASP A 45 2.74 6.22 7.76
C ASP A 45 1.70 7.29 7.38
N SER A 46 1.77 8.43 8.06
CA SER A 46 0.95 9.62 7.78
C SER A 46 1.04 10.07 6.32
N ILE A 47 2.17 9.87 5.64
CA ILE A 47 2.36 10.24 4.23
C ILE A 47 1.51 9.32 3.34
N PHE A 48 1.46 8.03 3.66
CA PHE A 48 0.64 7.08 2.92
C PHE A 48 -0.85 7.27 3.25
N THR A 49 -1.19 7.44 4.53
CA THR A 49 -2.59 7.61 4.97
C THR A 49 -3.22 8.95 4.60
N ASN A 50 -2.45 10.01 4.41
CA ASN A 50 -2.98 11.28 3.88
C ASN A 50 -3.30 11.21 2.37
N ASP A 51 -2.58 10.38 1.61
CA ASP A 51 -2.86 10.15 0.19
C ASP A 51 -3.88 9.03 -0.05
N LEU A 52 -4.19 8.23 0.99
CA LEU A 52 -5.33 7.34 0.99
C LEU A 52 -6.60 8.18 1.00
N SER A 53 -7.11 8.50 -0.20
CA SER A 53 -8.48 8.95 -0.35
C SER A 53 -9.37 7.80 0.11
N LEU A 54 -9.72 7.79 1.40
CA LEU A 54 -10.79 6.96 1.91
C LEU A 54 -12.00 7.38 1.08
N LEU A 55 -12.42 6.52 0.16
CA LEU A 55 -13.72 6.61 -0.50
C LEU A 55 -14.73 6.76 0.62
N MET A 56 -15.04 8.01 0.95
CA MET A 56 -16.19 8.35 1.75
C MET A 56 -17.32 7.99 0.81
N SER A 57 -17.81 6.77 0.95
CA SER A 57 -19.05 6.34 0.33
C SER A 57 -20.10 7.30 0.87
N THR A 58 -20.34 8.39 0.15
CA THR A 58 -21.55 9.19 0.29
C THR A 58 -22.66 8.26 -0.18
N SER A 59 -23.18 7.48 0.77
CA SER A 59 -24.52 6.93 0.68
C SER A 59 -25.48 8.10 0.83
N ASP A 60 -25.61 8.89 -0.24
CA ASP A 60 -26.72 9.81 -0.42
C ASP A 60 -27.69 9.15 -1.40
N GLY A 61 -28.85 8.72 -0.87
CA GLY A 61 -29.94 8.09 -1.60
C GLY A 61 -30.94 7.46 -0.64
#